data_AF-A0AB73HVL1-F1
#
_entry.id   AF-A0AB73HVL1-F1
#
_cell.length_a   1.000
_cell.length_b   1.000
_cell.length_c   1.000
_cell.angle_alpha   90.00
_cell.angle_beta   90.00
_cell.angle_gamma   90.00
#
_symmetry.space_group_name_H-M   'P 1'
#
loop_
_entity.id
_entity.type
_entity.pdbx_description
1 polymer ?
#
loop_
_entity_poly.entity_id
_entity_poly.type
_entity_poly.pdbx_seq_one_letter_code
_entity_poly.pdbx_strand_id
1 'polypeptide(L)' 'MKLEIARGLFLVGALSVTALATAAWQEPAPQVLDAASCGAQPCPVVSSRHVDISKIEADSDNLLLLVYGLSHAMKAEQ' A
#
# COMPACT_ATOMS: atom_id res chain seq x y z
N MET A 1 9.76 -19.59 -31.99
CA MET A 1 9.81 -19.14 -30.58
C MET A 1 8.78 -19.93 -29.80
N LYS A 2 9.14 -20.51 -28.66
CA LYS A 2 8.38 -21.59 -28.02
C LYS A 2 7.48 -21.00 -26.93
N LEU A 3 6.16 -21.04 -27.15
CA LEU A 3 5.12 -20.42 -26.30
C LEU A 3 5.24 -20.80 -24.82
N GLU A 4 5.73 -22.00 -24.53
CA GLU A 4 5.97 -22.50 -23.17
C GLU A 4 6.96 -21.63 -22.38
N ILE A 5 8.02 -21.13 -23.03
CA ILE A 5 9.02 -20.30 -22.36
C ILE A 5 8.46 -18.92 -22.03
N ALA A 6 7.67 -18.34 -22.93
CA ALA A 6 7.01 -17.06 -22.69
C ALA A 6 6.05 -17.16 -21.49
N ARG A 7 5.31 -18.28 -21.39
CA ARG A 7 4.38 -18.52 -20.27
C ARG A 7 5.09 -18.70 -18.94
N GLY A 8 6.21 -19.43 -18.93
CA GLY A 8 7.06 -19.58 -17.75
C GLY A 8 7.65 -18.24 -17.29
N LEU A 9 8.17 -17.44 -18.23
CA LEU A 9 8.75 -16.13 -17.92
C LEU A 9 7.71 -15.16 -17.34
N PHE A 10 6.50 -15.17 -17.89
CA PHE A 10 5.39 -14.35 -17.39
C PHE A 10 4.98 -14.74 -15.97
N LEU A 11 4.88 -16.05 -15.69
CA LEU A 11 4.54 -16.54 -14.35
C LEU A 11 5.60 -16.14 -13.31
N VAL A 12 6.88 -16.30 -13.62
CA VAL A 12 7.97 -15.94 -12.70
C VAL A 12 8.02 -14.43 -12.46
N GLY A 13 7.82 -13.63 -13.51
CA GLY A 13 7.74 -12.17 -13.41
C GLY A 13 6.59 -11.73 -12.51
N ALA A 14 5.38 -12.26 -12.74
CA ALA A 14 4.21 -11.96 -11.92
C ALA A 14 4.43 -12.34 -10.45
N LEU A 15 4.96 -13.54 -10.18
CA LEU A 15 5.21 -14.02 -8.82
C LEU A 15 6.19 -13.11 -8.05
N SER A 16 7.24 -12.66 -8.75
CA SER A 16 8.27 -11.79 -8.18
C SER A 16 7.72 -10.42 -7.80
N VAL A 17 6.92 -9.82 -8.68
CA VAL A 17 6.28 -8.52 -8.42
C VAL A 17 5.29 -8.61 -7.25
N THR A 18 4.48 -9.67 -7.19
CA THR A 18 3.56 -9.89 -6.06
C THR A 18 4.31 -10.04 -4.75
N ALA A 19 5.41 -10.81 -4.72
CA ALA A 19 6.22 -10.98 -3.51
C ALA A 19 6.81 -9.66 -3.02
N LEU A 20 7.35 -8.83 -3.93
CA LEU A 20 7.87 -7.50 -3.61
C LEU A 20 6.77 -6.58 -3.07
N ALA A 21 5.59 -6.58 -3.69
CA ALA A 21 4.46 -5.79 -3.22
C ALA A 21 4.01 -6.20 -1.81
N THR A 22 3.91 -7.51 -1.54
CA THR A 22 3.56 -8.00 -0.20
C THR A 22 4.61 -7.66 0.85
N ALA A 23 5.90 -7.68 0.49
CA ALA A 23 6.97 -7.31 1.41
C ALA A 23 7.00 -5.80 1.70
N ALA A 24 6.64 -4.96 0.73
CA ALA A 24 6.55 -3.52 0.89
C ALA A 24 5.37 -3.09 1.79
N TRP A 25 4.36 -3.95 1.96
CA TRP A 25 3.16 -3.68 2.77
C TRP A 25 3.30 -4.00 4.26
N GLN A 26 4.52 -4.30 4.72
CA GLN A 26 4.75 -4.62 6.13
C GLN A 26 4.76 -3.34 6.97
N GLU A 27 3.58 -2.93 7.43
CA GLU A 27 3.45 -1.82 8.38
C GLU A 27 4.08 -2.19 9.74
N PRO A 28 5.00 -1.38 10.30
CA PRO A 28 5.59 -1.68 11.60
C PRO A 28 4.51 -1.63 12.69
N ALA A 29 4.42 -2.70 13.49
CA ALA A 29 3.46 -2.78 14.58
C ALA A 29 3.65 -1.64 15.59
N PRO A 30 2.56 -1.06 16.14
CA PRO A 30 2.67 0.01 17.12
C PRO A 30 3.38 -0.50 18.37
N GLN A 31 4.54 0.07 18.68
CA GLN A 31 5.30 -0.24 19.89
C GLN A 31 4.99 0.80 20.97
N VAL A 32 4.69 0.33 22.18
CA VAL A 32 4.48 1.20 23.34
C VAL A 32 5.84 1.64 23.85
N LEU A 33 6.14 2.94 23.73
CA LEU A 33 7.35 3.53 24.30
C LEU A 33 7.12 3.76 25.79
N ASP A 34 7.89 3.09 26.64
CA ASP A 34 7.87 3.34 28.09
C ASP A 34 8.93 4.40 28.45
N ALA A 35 8.58 5.33 29.34
CA ALA A 35 9.44 6.45 29.71
C ALA A 35 10.75 5.99 30.37
N ALA A 36 10.74 4.85 31.07
CA ALA A 36 11.94 4.25 31.66
C ALA A 36 12.92 3.73 30.59
N SER A 37 12.40 3.23 29.44
CA SER A 37 13.21 2.74 28.33
C SER A 37 13.84 3.87 27.50
N CYS A 38 13.17 5.02 27.40
CA CYS A 38 13.65 6.21 26.69
C CYS A 38 14.66 7.05 27.50
N GLY A 39 14.74 6.86 28.82
CA GLY A 39 15.72 7.52 29.68
C GLY A 39 17.10 6.84 29.66
N ALA A 40 17.18 5.55 29.33
CA ALA A 40 18.42 4.76 29.37
C ALA A 40 19.19 4.73 28.03
N GLN A 41 18.50 4.98 26.91
CA GLN A 41 19.09 5.08 25.57
C GLN A 41 18.42 6.25 24.84
N PRO A 42 19.16 7.06 24.06
CA PRO A 42 18.54 8.10 23.25
C PRO A 42 17.49 7.43 22.35
N CYS A 43 16.22 7.80 22.54
CA CYS A 43 15.12 7.24 21.75
C CYS A 43 15.47 7.40 20.26
N PRO A 44 15.28 6.38 19.41
CA PRO A 44 15.49 6.54 17.98
C PRO A 44 14.58 7.68 17.53
N VAL A 45 15.20 8.80 17.13
CA VAL A 45 14.49 9.93 16.56
C VAL A 45 13.76 9.38 15.34
N VAL A 46 12.44 9.24 15.45
CA VAL A 46 11.60 8.84 14.33
C VAL A 46 11.89 9.85 13.24
N SER A 47 12.50 9.39 12.14
CA SER A 47 12.88 10.30 11.06
C SER A 47 11.63 11.02 10.60
N SER A 48 11.58 12.34 10.81
CA SER A 48 10.50 13.22 10.34
C SER A 48 10.38 13.25 8.81
N ARG A 49 11.21 12.48 8.10
CA ARG A 49 11.19 12.27 6.66
C ARG A 49 9.88 11.66 6.15
N HIS A 50 9.00 11.18 7.03
CA HIS A 50 7.69 10.64 6.66
C HIS A 50 6.49 11.56 6.99
N VAL A 51 6.71 12.83 7.36
CA VAL A 51 5.61 13.80 7.50
C VAL A 51 5.72 14.88 6.42
N ASP A 52 5.89 14.44 5.18
CA ASP A 52 5.16 15.09 4.10
C ASP A 52 3.97 14.16 3.80
N ILE A 53 3.06 14.05 4.78
CA ILE A 53 1.68 13.69 4.45
C ILE A 53 1.19 14.91 3.69
N SER A 54 1.56 14.99 2.41
CA SER A 54 0.85 15.79 1.45
C SER A 54 -0.61 15.50 1.74
N LYS A 55 -1.35 16.55 2.13
CA LYS A 55 -2.77 16.47 2.43
C LYS A 55 -3.36 15.56 1.35
N ILE A 56 -3.78 14.35 1.74
CA ILE A 56 -4.43 13.41 0.83
C ILE A 56 -5.79 14.04 0.60
N GLU A 57 -5.81 15.09 -0.24
CA GLU A 57 -7.00 15.61 -0.85
C GLU A 57 -7.47 14.41 -1.67
N ALA A 58 -8.57 13.78 -1.24
CA ALA A 58 -9.21 12.78 -2.06
C ALA A 58 -9.44 13.46 -3.41
N ASP A 59 -8.74 12.99 -4.44
CA ASP A 59 -8.86 13.52 -5.78
C ASP A 59 -10.34 13.43 -6.16
N SER A 60 -11.00 14.58 -6.14
CA SER A 60 -12.45 14.68 -6.16
C SER A 60 -13.02 14.00 -7.39
N ASP A 61 -12.28 14.04 -8.50
CA ASP A 61 -12.65 13.43 -9.76
C ASP A 61 -12.69 11.89 -9.66
N ASN A 62 -11.68 11.26 -9.08
CA ASN A 62 -11.65 9.80 -8.89
C ASN A 62 -12.74 9.30 -7.93
N LEU A 63 -13.05 10.07 -6.88
CA LEU A 63 -14.12 9.73 -5.95
C LEU A 63 -15.50 9.85 -6.60
N LEU A 64 -15.72 10.87 -7.44
CA LEU A 64 -16.96 11.02 -8.20
C LEU A 64 -17.14 9.92 -9.24
N LEU A 65 -16.08 9.53 -9.95
CA LEU A 65 -16.10 8.40 -10.89
C LEU A 65 -16.45 7.08 -10.20
N LEU A 66 -15.90 6.84 -9.00
CA LEU A 66 -16.21 5.65 -8.19
C LEU A 66 -17.70 5.63 -7.78
N VAL A 67 -18.21 6.74 -7.22
CA VAL A 67 -19.61 6.84 -6.77
C VAL A 67 -20.58 6.70 -7.94
N TYR A 68 -20.24 7.27 -9.10
CA TYR A 68 -21.02 7.11 -10.32
C TYR A 68 -21.05 5.65 -10.81
N GLY A 69 -19.89 4.99 -10.85
CA GLY A 69 -19.77 3.57 -11.22
C GLY A 69 -20.60 2.66 -10.30
N LEU A 70 -20.50 2.87 -8.98
CA LEU A 70 -21.28 2.12 -7.98
C LEU A 70 -22.79 2.35 -8.15
N SER A 71 -23.22 3.59 -8.36
CA SER A 71 -24.64 3.93 -8.55
C SER A 71 -25.23 3.27 -9.81
N HIS A 72 -24.45 3.20 -10.89
CA HIS A 72 -24.86 2.53 -12.12
C HIS A 72 -24.90 1.01 -11.99
N ALA A 73 -23.96 0.40 -11.27
CA ALA A 73 -23.96 -1.05 -11.02
C ALA A 73 -25.19 -1.46 -10.19
N MET A 74 -25.51 -0.71 -9.13
CA MET A 74 -26.66 -0.99 -8.26
C MET A 74 -28.01 -0.80 -8.99
N LYS A 75 -28.08 0.17 -9.92
CA LYS A 75 -29.27 0.40 -10.75
C LYS A 75 -29.46 -0.65 -11.84
N ALA A 76 -28.40 -1.33 -12.27
CA ALA A 76 -28.49 -2.42 -13.24
C ALA A 76 -28.97 -3.75 -12.62
N GLU A 77 -28.97 -3.85 -11.28
CA GLU A 77 -29.49 -5.01 -10.53
C GLU A 77 -30.99 -4.93 -10.21
N GLN A 78 -31.70 -3.87 -10.61
CA GLN A 78 -33.16 -3.72 -10.49
C GLN A 78 -33.85 -3.84 -11.85
#